data_AF-A0A3C2DXJ5-F1
#
_entry.id   AF-A0A3C2DXJ5-F1
#
_cell.length_a   1.000
_cell.length_b   1.000
_cell.length_c   1.000
_cell.angle_alpha   90.00
_cell.angle_beta   90.00
_cell.angle_gamma   90.00
#
_symmetry.space_group_name_H-M   'P 1'
#
loop_
_entity.id
_entity.type
_entity.pdbx_description
1 polymer ?
#
loop_
_entity_poly.entity_id
_entity_poly.type
_entity_poly.pdbx_seq_one_letter_code
_entity_poly.pdbx_strand_id
1 'polypeptide(L)'
;MANVAVVGSQWGDEGKGKIVDWLSQRADVVVRFQGGHNAGHTLVIDGETYALSLLPSGVVRTGKLSVIGNGVVVDPWALLEEIEALRERGVDITPDNLKLAENATLILPFHGYIDR
;
A
#
# COMPACT_ATOMS: atom_id res chain seq x y z
N MET A 1 -11.04 -18.55 10.38
CA MET A 1 -10.64 -17.18 9.98
C MET A 1 -10.86 -17.08 8.48
N ALA A 2 -11.56 -16.04 8.00
CA ALA A 2 -11.89 -15.90 6.58
C ALA A 2 -10.96 -14.88 5.93
N ASN A 3 -10.36 -15.24 4.80
CA ASN A 3 -9.45 -14.38 4.04
C ASN A 3 -10.12 -14.01 2.70
N VAL A 4 -9.89 -12.79 2.23
CA VAL A 4 -10.38 -12.32 0.94
C VAL A 4 -9.20 -11.81 0.13
N ALA A 5 -9.06 -12.31 -1.10
CA ALA A 5 -8.09 -11.82 -2.07
C ALA A 5 -8.80 -10.99 -3.12
N VAL A 6 -8.28 -9.79 -3.39
CA VAL A 6 -8.75 -8.93 -4.48
C VAL A 6 -7.69 -8.97 -5.58
N VAL A 7 -8.08 -9.47 -6.76
CA VAL A 7 -7.20 -9.60 -7.93
C VAL A 7 -7.86 -9.01 -9.16
N GLY A 8 -7.05 -8.50 -10.08
CA GLY A 8 -7.53 -8.05 -11.39
C GLY A 8 -7.70 -9.25 -12.29
N SER A 9 -8.83 -9.33 -12.99
CA SER A 9 -9.10 -10.41 -13.94
C SER A 9 -8.73 -10.05 -15.38
N GLN A 10 -8.27 -8.81 -15.61
CA GLN A 10 -7.95 -8.26 -16.92
C GLN A 10 -6.54 -7.65 -16.91
N TRP A 11 -6.34 -6.54 -17.64
CA TRP A 11 -5.04 -5.87 -17.81
C TRP A 11 -4.92 -4.55 -17.04
N GLY A 12 -5.43 -4.50 -15.80
CA GLY A 12 -5.37 -3.28 -15.00
C GLY A 12 -6.60 -2.38 -15.14
N ASP A 13 -6.63 -1.32 -14.34
CA ASP A 13 -7.69 -0.31 -14.30
C ASP A 13 -9.14 -0.82 -14.10
N GLU A 14 -9.31 -2.03 -13.56
CA GLU A 14 -10.63 -2.63 -13.29
C GLU A 14 -11.33 -2.03 -12.05
N GLY A 15 -10.78 -0.96 -11.47
CA GLY A 15 -11.34 -0.33 -10.27
C GLY A 15 -11.10 -1.12 -8.97
N LYS A 16 -10.08 -1.98 -8.92
CA LYS A 16 -9.71 -2.78 -7.74
C LYS A 16 -9.59 -1.94 -6.47
N GLY A 17 -9.01 -0.74 -6.58
CA GLY A 17 -8.85 0.19 -5.45
C GLY A 17 -10.15 0.48 -4.71
N LYS A 18 -11.27 0.61 -5.44
CA LYS A 18 -12.60 0.84 -4.86
C LYS A 18 -13.11 -0.38 -4.08
N ILE A 19 -12.86 -1.58 -4.58
CA ILE A 19 -13.24 -2.82 -3.90
C ILE A 19 -12.37 -3.04 -2.67
N VAL A 20 -11.06 -2.82 -2.79
CA VAL A 20 -10.11 -2.88 -1.67
C VAL A 20 -10.49 -1.86 -0.60
N ASP A 21 -10.85 -0.64 -0.97
CA ASP A 21 -11.31 0.39 -0.04
C ASP A 21 -12.52 -0.10 0.79
N TRP A 22 -13.55 -0.57 0.10
CA TRP A 22 -14.78 -1.05 0.74
C TRP A 22 -14.56 -2.30 1.61
N LEU A 23 -13.76 -3.26 1.15
CA LEU A 23 -13.43 -4.46 1.94
C LEU A 23 -12.53 -4.13 3.13
N SER A 24 -11.59 -3.20 2.95
CA SER A 24 -10.65 -2.80 4.00
C SER A 24 -11.39 -2.25 5.20
N GLN A 25 -12.58 -1.63 5.04
CA GLN A 25 -13.44 -1.18 6.15
C GLN A 25 -13.75 -2.29 7.17
N ARG A 26 -13.85 -3.55 6.72
CA ARG A 26 -14.21 -4.71 7.55
C ARG A 26 -13.04 -5.61 7.91
N ALA A 27 -11.86 -5.33 7.38
CA ALA A 27 -10.67 -6.12 7.63
C ALA A 27 -9.88 -5.58 8.83
N ASP A 28 -9.36 -6.48 9.66
CA ASP A 28 -8.41 -6.15 10.73
C ASP A 28 -6.98 -5.95 10.17
N VAL A 29 -6.65 -6.66 9.09
CA VAL A 29 -5.34 -6.66 8.44
C VAL A 29 -5.49 -6.45 6.93
N VAL A 30 -4.70 -5.55 6.37
CA VAL A 30 -4.63 -5.28 4.93
C VAL A 30 -3.22 -5.54 4.43
N VAL A 31 -3.08 -6.44 3.46
CA VAL A 31 -1.78 -6.93 3.00
C VAL A 31 -1.59 -6.61 1.52
N ARG A 32 -0.45 -6.01 1.18
CA ARG A 32 0.06 -6.00 -0.20
C ARG A 32 1.03 -7.16 -0.36
N PHE A 33 0.77 -8.05 -1.31
CA PHE A 33 1.51 -9.30 -1.44
C PHE A 33 2.46 -9.35 -2.65
N GLN A 34 2.34 -8.43 -3.61
CA GLN A 34 3.18 -8.36 -4.80
C GLN A 34 3.28 -6.93 -5.35
N GLY A 35 4.21 -6.71 -6.27
CA GLY A 35 4.31 -5.50 -7.09
C GLY A 35 5.27 -4.49 -6.48
N GLY A 36 5.19 -3.23 -6.92
CA GLY A 36 6.01 -2.15 -6.39
C GLY A 36 5.21 -0.86 -6.22
N HIS A 37 5.86 0.28 -6.33
CA HIS A 37 5.24 1.61 -6.26
C HIS A 37 4.73 2.11 -7.62
N ASN A 38 4.58 1.22 -8.61
CA ASN A 38 4.21 1.52 -9.99
C ASN A 38 2.69 1.61 -10.22
N ALA A 39 1.87 1.19 -9.25
CA ALA A 39 0.42 1.25 -9.33
C ALA A 39 -0.13 2.13 -8.21
N GLY A 40 -0.85 3.18 -8.59
CA GLY A 40 -1.59 4.04 -7.66
C GLY A 40 -2.99 3.48 -7.40
N HIS A 41 -3.45 3.56 -6.15
CA HIS A 41 -4.86 3.41 -5.83
C HIS A 41 -5.33 4.59 -4.99
N THR A 42 -6.43 5.18 -5.44
CA THR A 42 -7.02 6.36 -4.80
C THR A 42 -8.16 5.94 -3.88
N LEU A 43 -8.12 6.42 -2.65
CA LEU A 43 -9.12 6.20 -1.61
C LEU A 43 -9.80 7.53 -1.29
N VAL A 44 -11.07 7.48 -0.93
CA VAL A 44 -11.78 8.63 -0.37
C VAL A 44 -12.30 8.25 1.01
N ILE A 45 -11.73 8.85 2.05
CA ILE A 45 -12.07 8.57 3.46
C ILE A 45 -12.51 9.89 4.08
N ASP A 46 -13.74 9.92 4.61
CA ASP A 46 -14.31 11.09 5.27
C ASP A 46 -14.22 12.41 4.46
N GLY A 47 -14.29 12.30 3.14
CA GLY A 47 -14.21 13.43 2.20
C GLY A 47 -12.79 13.78 1.77
N GLU A 48 -11.76 13.16 2.35
CA GLU A 48 -10.37 13.34 1.95
C GLU A 48 -9.91 12.28 0.95
N THR A 49 -9.16 12.72 -0.05
CA THR A 49 -8.60 11.85 -1.09
C THR A 49 -7.17 11.45 -0.77
N TYR A 50 -6.88 10.15 -0.74
CA TYR A 50 -5.54 9.61 -0.52
C TYR A 50 -5.10 8.84 -1.77
N ALA A 51 -3.98 9.23 -2.37
CA ALA A 51 -3.37 8.50 -3.47
C ALA A 51 -2.20 7.69 -2.91
N LEU A 52 -2.32 6.37 -2.94
CA LEU A 52 -1.32 5.47 -2.37
C LEU A 52 -0.64 4.65 -3.48
N SER A 53 0.68 4.59 -3.42
CA SER A 53 1.54 3.94 -4.41
C SER A 53 2.10 2.62 -3.88
N LEU A 54 2.73 2.60 -2.71
CA LEU A 54 3.32 1.40 -2.10
C LEU A 54 2.57 0.96 -0.85
N LEU A 55 2.10 1.90 -0.04
CA LEU A 55 1.42 1.59 1.20
C LEU A 55 0.10 0.82 0.95
N PRO A 56 -0.27 -0.15 1.81
CA PRO A 56 -1.60 -0.74 1.79
C PRO A 56 -2.67 0.28 2.20
N SER A 57 -3.89 0.13 1.66
CA SER A 57 -5.02 1.03 1.99
C SER A 57 -5.43 1.03 3.46
N GLY A 58 -4.98 0.07 4.25
CA GLY A 58 -5.22 0.02 5.68
C GLY A 58 -4.53 1.14 6.46
N VAL A 59 -3.47 1.75 5.93
CA VAL A 59 -2.61 2.67 6.68
C VAL A 59 -3.32 3.98 7.03
N VAL A 60 -4.29 4.37 6.21
CA VAL A 60 -5.13 5.56 6.38
C VAL A 60 -6.38 5.29 7.23
N ARG A 61 -6.45 4.11 7.89
CA ARG A 61 -7.60 3.70 8.70
C ARG A 61 -7.17 3.36 10.12
N THR A 62 -7.84 3.96 11.09
CA THR A 62 -7.57 3.71 12.51
C THR A 62 -7.84 2.25 12.90
N GLY A 63 -6.94 1.68 13.69
CA GLY A 63 -7.09 0.34 14.27
C GLY A 63 -6.80 -0.83 13.32
N LYS A 64 -6.19 -0.58 12.16
CA LYS A 64 -5.88 -1.61 11.16
C LYS A 64 -4.40 -1.84 11.02
N LEU A 65 -4.03 -3.11 10.84
CA LEU A 65 -2.65 -3.48 10.56
C LEU A 65 -2.42 -3.50 9.05
N SER A 66 -1.47 -2.72 8.58
CA SER A 66 -0.99 -2.72 7.20
C SER A 66 0.29 -3.53 7.09
N VAL A 67 0.35 -4.41 6.09
CA VAL A 67 1.51 -5.28 5.86
C VAL A 67 1.98 -5.17 4.41
N ILE A 68 3.26 -4.86 4.24
CA ILE A 68 3.98 -5.02 2.98
C ILE A 68 4.65 -6.39 3.02
N GLY A 69 4.11 -7.33 2.24
CA GLY A 69 4.59 -8.71 2.16
C GLY A 69 5.88 -8.88 1.37
N ASN A 70 6.48 -10.06 1.48
CA ASN A 70 7.78 -10.38 0.89
C ASN A 70 7.81 -10.42 -0.65
N GLY A 71 6.66 -10.55 -1.30
CA GLY A 71 6.55 -10.51 -2.75
C GLY A 71 6.56 -9.09 -3.34
N VAL A 72 6.62 -8.06 -2.50
CA VAL A 72 6.69 -6.66 -2.92
C VAL A 72 8.16 -6.25 -3.12
N VAL A 73 8.42 -5.54 -4.22
CA VAL A 73 9.68 -4.82 -4.45
C VAL A 73 9.54 -3.40 -3.91
N VAL A 74 10.39 -3.04 -2.95
CA VAL A 74 10.28 -1.81 -2.15
C VAL A 74 11.36 -0.83 -2.57
N ASP A 75 10.97 0.33 -3.07
CA ASP A 75 11.86 1.48 -3.17
C ASP A 75 11.86 2.20 -1.80
N PRO A 76 12.98 2.23 -1.07
CA PRO A 76 13.04 2.87 0.24
C PRO A 76 12.75 4.37 0.20
N TRP A 77 13.17 5.06 -0.86
CA TRP A 77 12.97 6.51 -0.99
C TRP A 77 11.50 6.81 -1.27
N ALA A 78 10.90 6.10 -2.23
CA ALA A 78 9.48 6.26 -2.52
C ALA A 78 8.59 5.92 -1.31
N LEU A 79 8.95 4.88 -0.53
CA LEU A 79 8.23 4.52 0.68
C LEU A 79 8.29 5.64 1.74
N LEU A 80 9.48 6.20 1.97
CA LEU A 80 9.66 7.27 2.96
C LEU A 80 8.96 8.55 2.54
N GLU A 81 9.03 8.92 1.26
CA GLU A 81 8.29 10.07 0.70
C GLU A 81 6.78 9.89 0.88
N GLU A 82 6.25 8.70 0.59
CA GLU A 82 4.82 8.41 0.77
C GLU A 82 4.40 8.45 2.24
N ILE A 83 5.21 7.91 3.16
CA ILE A 83 4.95 7.97 4.61
C ILE A 83 4.92 9.43 5.09
N GLU A 84 5.89 10.23 4.69
CA GLU A 84 5.98 11.62 5.14
C GLU A 84 4.81 12.46 4.61
N ALA A 85 4.44 12.29 3.33
CA ALA A 85 3.29 12.96 2.74
C ALA A 85 1.97 12.62 3.46
N LEU A 86 1.82 11.40 4.00
CA LEU A 86 0.66 11.03 4.80
C LEU A 86 0.71 11.58 6.22
N ARG A 87 1.90 11.64 6.84
CA ARG A 87 2.10 12.23 8.16
C ARG A 87 1.80 13.73 8.18
N GLU A 88 2.20 14.46 7.15
CA GLU A 88 1.85 15.88 6.97
C GLU A 88 0.33 16.12 6.94
N ARG A 89 -0.43 15.09 6.57
CA ARG A 89 -1.90 15.10 6.55
C ARG A 89 -2.54 14.54 7.83
N GLY A 90 -1.75 14.27 8.86
CA GLY A 90 -2.24 13.78 10.16
C GLY A 90 -2.47 12.28 10.24
N VAL A 91 -2.00 11.49 9.26
CA VAL A 91 -2.05 10.03 9.35
C VAL A 91 -0.91 9.54 10.23
N ASP A 92 -1.24 8.90 11.35
CA ASP A 92 -0.24 8.29 12.23
C ASP A 92 0.25 6.96 11.64
N ILE A 93 1.53 6.88 11.28
CA ILE A 93 2.18 5.69 10.72
C ILE A 93 3.33 5.30 11.63
N THR A 94 3.18 4.15 12.28
CA THR A 94 4.11 3.65 13.30
C THR A 94 4.47 2.20 13.04
N PRO A 95 5.53 1.68 13.68
CA PRO A 95 5.82 0.25 13.64
C PRO A 95 4.67 -0.63 14.13
N ASP A 96 3.70 -0.11 14.89
CA ASP A 96 2.57 -0.90 15.40
C ASP A 96 1.51 -1.14 14.33
N ASN A 97 1.30 -0.19 13.40
CA ASN A 97 0.27 -0.28 12.36
C ASN A 97 0.81 -0.54 10.94
N LEU A 98 2.13 -0.42 10.72
CA LEU A 98 2.77 -0.75 9.46
C LEU A 98 3.89 -1.77 9.69
N LYS A 99 3.76 -2.95 9.06
CA LYS A 99 4.79 -3.99 9.05
C LYS A 99 5.36 -4.15 7.64
N LEU A 100 6.68 -4.26 7.58
CA LEU A 100 7.42 -4.58 6.36
C LEU A 100 8.07 -5.95 6.54
N ALA A 101 7.86 -6.85 5.58
CA ALA A 101 8.54 -8.13 5.57
C ALA A 101 10.06 -7.93 5.43
N GLU A 102 10.84 -8.54 6.33
CA GLU A 102 12.31 -8.42 6.36
C GLU A 102 13.01 -8.89 5.08
N ASN A 103 12.35 -9.77 4.33
CA ASN A 103 12.81 -10.38 3.09
C ASN A 103 12.16 -9.75 1.84
N ALA A 104 11.55 -8.57 1.95
CA ALA A 104 11.13 -7.78 0.79
C ALA A 104 12.37 -7.32 0.00
N THR A 105 12.31 -7.42 -1.33
CA THR A 105 13.44 -7.04 -2.19
C THR A 105 13.49 -5.53 -2.37
N LEU A 106 14.69 -4.94 -2.35
CA LEU A 106 14.86 -3.49 -2.50
C LEU A 106 15.04 -3.05 -3.96
N ILE A 107 14.32 -2.01 -4.35
CA ILE A 107 14.61 -1.21 -5.54
C ILE A 107 15.69 -0.19 -5.15
N LEU A 108 16.92 -0.49 -5.55
CA LEU A 108 18.07 0.41 -5.45
C LEU A 108 18.16 1.39 -6.64
N PRO A 109 18.86 2.53 -6.52
CA PRO A 109 18.87 3.58 -7.55
C PRO A 109 19.31 3.09 -8.94
N PHE A 110 20.26 2.17 -9.01
CA PHE A 110 20.73 1.59 -10.28
C PHE A 110 19.66 0.82 -11.04
N HIS A 111 18.65 0.24 -10.39
CA HIS A 111 17.55 -0.39 -11.11
C HIS A 111 16.77 0.64 -11.93
N GLY A 112 16.48 1.80 -11.34
CA GLY A 112 15.83 2.91 -12.05
C GLY A 112 16.70 3.53 -13.15
N TYR A 113 18.03 3.44 -13.04
CA TYR A 113 18.93 3.85 -14.13
C TYR A 113 18.96 2.83 -15.29
N ILE A 114 18.79 1.52 -15.02
CA ILE A 114 18.79 0.46 -16.04
C ILE A 114 17.45 0.36 -16.77
N ASP A 115 16.35 0.65 -16.08
CA ASP A 115 14.98 0.58 -16.64
C ASP A 115 14.63 1.74 -17.59
N ARG A 116 15.45 2.80 -17.61
CA ARG A 116 15.31 3.99 -18.48
C ARG A 116 16.10 3.85 -19.77
#